data_AF-A0A7W0FFX7-F1
#
_entry.id   AF-A0A7W0FFX7-F1
#
_cell.length_a   1.000
_cell.length_b   1.000
_cell.length_c   1.000
_cell.angle_alpha   90.00
_cell.angle_beta   90.00
_cell.angle_gamma   90.00
#
_symmetry.space_group_name_H-M   'P 1'
#
loop_
_entity.id
_entity.type
_entity.pdbx_description
1 polymer ?
#
loop_
_entity_poly.entity_id
_entity_poly.type
_entity_poly.pdbx_seq_one_letter_code
_entity_poly.pdbx_strand_id
1 'polypeptide(L)'
;MRGILVDDFVRVYAEPSNQTLSLTSLKKGDEVELGKVTRKKKEVWVEITLDSGQAGFISGDTKIFVIKKVQFFSDNIETHEEPSQESAVLKTYPKKTIVKAVGYESDEGKGWVKIIDAEGITGYVKGEAKIRVYQEATKANGKKQMFTGGMFSVLAAAFYFFTLNNGENAGNMSILIVAVFAFGLMQIVQGYLEYNKAKKKENEPNQR
;
A
#
# COMPACT_ATOMS: atom_id res chain seq x y z
N MET A 1 1.56 9.51 3.14
CA MET A 1 2.22 8.29 2.58
C MET A 1 3.68 8.64 2.38
N ARG A 2 4.67 7.80 2.72
CA ARG A 2 6.08 8.19 2.59
C ARG A 2 6.67 7.73 1.26
N GLY A 3 7.52 8.56 0.66
CA GLY A 3 8.25 8.26 -0.56
C GLY A 3 9.70 8.70 -0.46
N ILE A 4 10.54 8.08 -1.27
CA ILE A 4 11.96 8.42 -1.43
C ILE A 4 12.15 9.04 -2.81
N LEU A 5 12.88 10.14 -2.85
CA LEU A 5 13.23 10.80 -4.10
C LEU A 5 14.19 9.93 -4.92
N VAL A 6 13.86 9.71 -6.20
CA VAL A 6 14.72 8.94 -7.12
C VAL A 6 15.58 9.89 -7.96
N ASP A 7 15.06 11.08 -8.28
CA ASP A 7 15.76 12.10 -9.05
C ASP A 7 16.89 12.74 -8.21
N ASP A 8 17.99 13.12 -8.87
CA ASP A 8 19.19 13.66 -8.20
C ASP A 8 18.93 14.96 -7.45
N PHE A 9 18.08 15.82 -8.01
CA PHE A 9 17.78 17.13 -7.45
C PHE A 9 16.38 17.61 -7.84
N VAL A 10 15.57 17.96 -6.85
CA VAL A 10 14.21 18.45 -7.05
C VAL A 10 13.95 19.68 -6.21
N ARG A 11 13.40 20.73 -6.82
CA ARG A 11 13.01 21.96 -6.13
C ARG A 11 11.64 21.80 -5.49
N VAL A 12 11.52 22.28 -4.25
CA VAL A 12 10.27 22.33 -3.51
C VAL A 12 9.77 23.77 -3.52
N TYR A 13 8.54 23.97 -3.97
CA TYR A 13 7.90 25.27 -4.13
C TYR A 13 6.93 25.55 -2.98
N ALA A 14 6.74 26.82 -2.63
CA ALA A 14 5.77 27.22 -1.61
C ALA A 14 4.32 27.05 -2.06
N GLU A 15 4.09 27.13 -3.37
CA GLU A 15 2.78 26.93 -4.00
C GLU A 15 2.91 25.97 -5.20
N PRO A 16 1.79 25.41 -5.68
CA PRO A 16 1.77 24.58 -6.90
C PRO A 16 1.97 25.44 -8.16
N SER A 17 3.13 26.08 -8.29
CA SER A 17 3.54 26.87 -9.45
C SER A 17 5.06 27.05 -9.49
N ASN A 18 5.62 26.81 -10.67
CA ASN A 18 7.04 27.02 -10.99
C ASN A 18 7.48 28.49 -11.00
N GLN A 19 6.56 29.44 -10.89
CA GLN A 19 6.82 30.88 -10.81
C GLN A 19 7.03 31.36 -9.36
N THR A 20 6.82 30.50 -8.37
CA THR A 20 7.00 30.84 -6.96
C THR A 20 8.42 30.56 -6.48
N LEU A 21 8.80 31.20 -5.37
CA LEU A 21 10.08 30.98 -4.74
C LEU A 21 10.21 29.51 -4.30
N SER A 22 11.33 28.88 -4.63
CA SER A 22 11.64 27.57 -4.08
C SER A 22 11.93 27.72 -2.58
N LEU A 23 11.22 26.97 -1.75
CA LEU A 23 11.45 26.90 -0.30
C LEU A 23 12.77 26.22 0.00
N THR A 24 13.02 25.09 -0.68
CA THR A 24 14.20 24.25 -0.49
C THR A 24 14.39 23.34 -1.71
N SER A 25 15.38 22.46 -1.64
CA SER A 25 15.61 21.40 -2.60
C SER A 25 15.80 20.07 -1.90
N LEU A 26 15.26 19.01 -2.50
CA LEU A 26 15.46 17.62 -2.10
C LEU A 26 16.49 16.97 -3.02
N LYS A 27 17.21 16.00 -2.49
CA LYS A 27 18.19 15.18 -3.20
C LYS A 27 17.72 13.73 -3.27
N LYS A 28 18.31 12.98 -4.20
CA LYS A 28 18.09 11.53 -4.30
C LYS A 28 18.33 10.85 -2.95
N GLY A 29 17.38 10.01 -2.55
CA GLY A 29 17.42 9.30 -1.27
C GLY A 29 16.65 10.01 -0.14
N ASP A 30 16.28 11.29 -0.29
CA ASP A 30 15.52 11.99 0.74
C ASP A 30 14.12 11.37 0.91
N GLU A 31 13.76 11.08 2.15
CA GLU A 31 12.43 10.60 2.54
C GLU A 31 11.49 11.81 2.72
N VAL A 32 10.36 11.80 2.03
CA VAL A 32 9.33 12.84 2.18
C VAL A 32 7.97 12.23 2.42
N GLU A 33 7.14 12.96 3.18
CA GLU A 33 5.74 12.62 3.31
C GLU A 33 4.94 13.23 2.16
N LEU A 34 4.41 12.35 1.31
CA LEU A 34 3.54 12.69 0.19
C LEU A 34 2.11 12.93 0.66
N GLY A 35 1.57 14.06 0.26
CA GLY A 35 0.21 14.54 0.49
C GLY A 35 -0.63 14.50 -0.78
N LYS A 36 -1.41 15.57 -0.98
CA LYS A 36 -2.41 15.65 -2.04
C LYS A 36 -1.77 15.91 -3.41
N VAL A 37 -2.31 15.26 -4.43
CA VAL A 37 -2.01 15.61 -5.84
C VAL A 37 -3.03 16.64 -6.31
N THR A 38 -2.53 17.76 -6.84
CA THR A 38 -3.36 18.85 -7.36
C THR A 38 -2.97 19.18 -8.80
N ARG A 39 -3.93 19.67 -9.59
CA ARG A 39 -3.70 20.11 -10.96
C ARG A 39 -3.99 21.60 -11.06
N LYS A 40 -3.01 22.39 -11.50
CA LYS A 40 -3.13 23.85 -11.64
C LYS A 40 -2.49 24.27 -12.96
N LYS A 41 -3.19 25.09 -13.75
CA LYS A 41 -2.72 25.54 -15.07
C LYS A 41 -2.21 24.42 -16.00
N LYS A 42 -2.91 23.26 -16.00
CA LYS A 42 -2.57 22.01 -16.72
C LYS A 42 -1.34 21.25 -16.20
N GLU A 43 -0.57 21.79 -15.26
CA GLU A 43 0.53 21.11 -14.57
C GLU A 43 0.03 20.32 -13.36
N VAL A 44 0.70 19.21 -13.07
CA VAL A 44 0.42 18.34 -11.91
C VAL A 44 1.42 18.67 -10.82
N TRP A 45 0.94 18.76 -9.58
CA TRP A 45 1.72 19.11 -8.41
C TRP A 45 1.44 18.13 -7.29
N VAL A 46 2.49 17.69 -6.62
CA VAL A 46 2.39 16.80 -5.45
C VAL A 46 2.77 17.63 -4.23
N GLU A 47 1.84 17.73 -3.29
CA GLU A 47 2.11 18.30 -1.98
C GLU A 47 3.00 17.34 -1.18
N ILE A 48 4.00 17.88 -0.52
CA ILE A 48 4.91 17.17 0.37
C ILE A 48 4.99 17.90 1.71
N THR A 49 5.19 17.16 2.80
CA THR A 49 5.50 17.73 4.11
C THR A 49 6.98 17.57 4.37
N LEU A 50 7.66 18.69 4.62
CA LEU A 50 9.07 18.73 4.98
C LEU A 50 9.25 18.37 6.46
N ASP A 51 10.49 18.04 6.87
CA ASP A 51 10.81 17.72 8.27
C ASP A 51 10.49 18.87 9.24
N SER A 52 10.45 20.12 8.75
CA SER A 52 10.01 21.28 9.52
C SER A 52 8.50 21.31 9.79
N GLY A 53 7.73 20.38 9.24
CA GLY A 53 6.27 20.37 9.24
C GLY A 53 5.64 21.31 8.22
N GLN A 54 6.44 22.04 7.44
CA GLN A 54 5.95 22.93 6.39
C GLN A 54 5.54 22.14 5.15
N ALA A 55 4.37 22.46 4.59
CA ALA A 55 3.93 21.95 3.30
C ALA A 55 4.67 22.64 2.15
N GLY A 56 5.10 21.86 1.18
CA GLY A 56 5.70 22.32 -0.07
C GLY A 56 5.16 21.54 -1.26
N PHE A 57 5.51 21.96 -2.47
CA PHE A 57 5.01 21.35 -3.70
C PHE A 57 6.16 20.97 -4.62
N ILE A 58 6.10 19.76 -5.18
CA ILE A 58 7.01 19.28 -6.22
C ILE A 58 6.24 19.01 -7.51
N SER A 59 6.95 18.98 -8.63
CA SER A 59 6.35 18.63 -9.93
C SER A 59 5.80 17.20 -9.91
N GLY A 60 4.66 16.98 -10.54
CA GLY A 60 4.10 15.64 -10.74
C GLY A 60 4.95 14.74 -11.64
N ASP A 61 5.90 15.31 -12.38
CA ASP A 61 6.83 14.56 -13.23
C ASP A 61 8.05 14.04 -12.45
N THR A 62 8.20 14.44 -11.18
CA THR A 62 9.27 13.97 -10.29
C THR A 62 9.14 12.47 -10.02
N LYS A 63 10.24 11.73 -10.18
CA LYS A 63 10.27 10.30 -9.89
C LYS A 63 10.41 10.06 -8.39
N ILE A 64 9.43 9.37 -7.83
CA ILE A 64 9.35 9.05 -6.41
C ILE A 64 9.14 7.55 -6.26
N PHE A 65 9.93 6.93 -5.39
CA PHE A 65 9.71 5.56 -4.96
C PHE A 65 8.85 5.56 -3.70
N VAL A 66 7.65 4.99 -3.76
CA VAL A 66 6.77 4.93 -2.58
C VAL A 66 7.26 3.85 -1.63
N ILE A 67 7.56 4.23 -0.39
CA ILE A 67 7.95 3.28 0.66
C ILE A 67 6.73 2.41 0.98
N LYS A 68 6.88 1.09 0.82
CA LYS A 68 5.81 0.12 1.09
C LYS A 68 6.33 -1.01 1.95
N LYS A 69 5.49 -1.49 2.86
CA LYS A 69 5.73 -2.80 3.48
C LYS A 69 5.44 -3.87 2.44
N VAL A 70 6.35 -4.83 2.31
CA VAL A 70 6.24 -5.92 1.37
C VAL A 70 6.50 -7.24 2.07
N GLN A 71 5.91 -8.32 1.56
CA GLN A 71 6.04 -9.66 2.10
C GLN A 71 6.65 -10.60 1.07
N PHE A 72 7.63 -11.39 1.49
CA PHE A 72 8.21 -12.44 0.65
C PHE A 72 7.28 -13.64 0.50
N PHE A 73 7.17 -14.12 -0.74
CA PHE A 73 6.30 -15.25 -1.10
C PHE A 73 7.07 -16.54 -1.41
N SER A 74 8.40 -16.47 -1.45
CA SER A 74 9.32 -17.60 -1.54
C SER A 74 10.22 -17.67 -0.31
N ASP A 75 10.75 -18.86 -0.04
CA ASP A 75 11.77 -19.10 0.97
C ASP A 75 13.17 -18.78 0.41
N ASN A 76 14.14 -18.67 1.32
CA ASN A 76 15.55 -18.44 1.01
C ASN A 76 15.81 -17.19 0.16
N ILE A 77 15.17 -16.07 0.50
CA ILE A 77 15.43 -14.79 -0.16
C ILE A 77 16.74 -14.21 0.37
N GLU A 78 17.77 -14.25 -0.46
CA GLU A 78 19.08 -13.64 -0.19
C GLU A 78 19.00 -12.12 -0.33
N THR A 79 19.61 -11.44 0.64
CA THR A 79 19.77 -9.99 0.66
C THR A 79 21.25 -9.67 0.62
N HIS A 80 21.63 -8.84 -0.33
CA HIS A 80 23.01 -8.50 -0.65
C HIS A 80 23.34 -7.10 -0.13
N GLU A 81 24.63 -6.83 0.08
CA GLU A 81 25.11 -5.51 0.49
C GLU A 81 24.98 -4.46 -0.63
N GLU A 82 25.20 -4.90 -1.87
CA GLU A 82 25.12 -4.09 -3.09
C GLU A 82 24.14 -4.72 -4.10
N PRO A 83 23.63 -3.95 -5.08
CA PRO A 83 22.78 -4.44 -6.18
C PRO A 83 23.57 -5.31 -7.19
N SER A 84 24.29 -6.33 -6.71
CA SER A 84 25.11 -7.21 -7.53
C SER A 84 25.06 -8.64 -7.00
N GLN A 85 25.11 -9.60 -7.92
CA GLN A 85 25.18 -11.03 -7.59
C GLN A 85 26.52 -11.46 -6.97
N GLU A 86 27.57 -10.68 -7.22
CA GLU A 86 28.90 -10.91 -6.66
C GLU A 86 29.03 -10.32 -5.25
N SER A 87 28.06 -9.50 -4.84
CA SER A 87 28.04 -8.88 -3.52
C SER A 87 27.74 -9.91 -2.43
N ALA A 88 28.37 -9.70 -1.28
CA ALA A 88 28.19 -10.55 -0.11
C ALA A 88 26.71 -10.60 0.33
N VAL A 89 26.26 -11.82 0.66
CA VAL A 89 24.93 -12.02 1.24
C VAL A 89 24.97 -11.61 2.71
N LEU A 90 24.24 -10.56 3.03
CA LEU A 90 24.08 -10.07 4.41
C LEU A 90 23.17 -11.00 5.22
N LYS A 91 22.05 -11.42 4.64
CA LYS A 91 21.02 -12.20 5.34
C LYS A 91 20.13 -12.95 4.36
N THR A 92 19.61 -14.09 4.80
CA THR A 92 18.64 -14.89 4.06
C THR A 92 17.31 -14.92 4.82
N TYR A 93 16.22 -14.58 4.13
CA TYR A 93 14.90 -14.51 4.74
C TYR A 93 14.00 -15.69 4.34
N PRO A 94 13.21 -16.23 5.28
CA PRO A 94 12.18 -17.20 4.98
C PRO A 94 10.96 -16.54 4.35
N LYS A 95 10.06 -17.35 3.81
CA LYS A 95 8.76 -16.92 3.30
C LYS A 95 7.95 -16.25 4.40
N LYS A 96 7.05 -15.34 4.00
CA LYS A 96 6.18 -14.53 4.85
C LYS A 96 6.89 -13.45 5.66
N THR A 97 8.22 -13.32 5.57
CA THR A 97 8.95 -12.19 6.16
C THR A 97 8.45 -10.88 5.57
N ILE A 98 8.28 -9.88 6.43
CA ILE A 98 7.81 -8.55 6.06
C ILE A 98 8.98 -7.58 6.18
N VAL A 99 9.26 -6.86 5.11
CA VAL A 99 10.32 -5.84 5.04
C VAL A 99 9.76 -4.55 4.45
N LYS A 100 10.46 -3.43 4.61
CA LYS A 100 10.13 -2.18 3.93
C LYS A 100 10.90 -2.13 2.61
N ALA A 101 10.21 -2.03 1.48
CA ALA A 101 10.83 -1.67 0.21
C ALA A 101 10.99 -0.15 0.17
N VAL A 102 12.22 0.32 -0.05
CA VAL A 102 12.60 1.74 0.02
C VAL A 102 13.23 2.25 -1.27
N GLY A 103 13.59 1.37 -2.20
CA GLY A 103 14.14 1.80 -3.48
C GLY A 103 14.14 0.70 -4.52
N TYR A 104 14.42 1.11 -5.74
CA TYR A 104 14.66 0.21 -6.87
C TYR A 104 15.85 0.70 -7.67
N GLU A 105 16.75 -0.20 -8.00
CA GLU A 105 17.89 0.04 -8.88
C GLU A 105 17.74 -0.85 -10.11
N SER A 106 17.74 -0.23 -11.29
CA SER A 106 17.62 -0.97 -12.54
C SER A 106 18.96 -1.60 -12.90
N ASP A 107 18.90 -2.83 -13.41
CA ASP A 107 20.03 -3.57 -13.96
C ASP A 107 19.56 -4.18 -15.31
N GLU A 108 20.44 -4.81 -16.09
CA GLU A 108 20.11 -5.48 -17.36
C GLU A 108 19.02 -6.57 -17.19
N GLY A 109 18.81 -7.06 -15.96
CA GLY A 109 17.74 -7.99 -15.57
C GLY A 109 16.48 -7.32 -15.01
N LYS A 110 15.85 -7.97 -14.01
CA LYS A 110 14.63 -7.44 -13.34
C LYS A 110 14.92 -6.42 -12.23
N GLY A 111 16.13 -5.87 -12.22
CA GLY A 111 16.65 -4.93 -11.23
C GLY A 111 16.70 -5.47 -9.81
N TRP A 112 16.97 -4.54 -8.89
CA TRP A 112 17.21 -4.77 -7.47
C TRP A 112 16.27 -3.90 -6.66
N VAL A 113 15.66 -4.49 -5.63
CA VAL A 113 14.82 -3.78 -4.69
C VAL A 113 15.62 -3.56 -3.42
N LYS A 114 15.81 -2.29 -3.06
CA LYS A 114 16.41 -1.92 -1.78
C LYS A 114 15.37 -2.10 -0.69
N ILE A 115 15.73 -2.85 0.35
CA ILE A 115 14.87 -3.16 1.48
C ILE A 115 15.51 -2.75 2.81
N ILE A 116 14.66 -2.54 3.81
CA ILE A 116 15.05 -2.40 5.22
C ILE A 116 14.22 -3.41 6.02
N ASP A 117 14.89 -4.27 6.77
CA ASP A 117 14.22 -5.28 7.61
C ASP A 117 13.71 -4.70 8.94
N ALA A 118 13.20 -5.57 9.82
CA ALA A 118 12.70 -5.16 11.14
C ALA A 118 13.83 -4.77 12.12
N GLU A 119 15.04 -5.27 11.90
CA GLU A 119 16.24 -4.97 12.70
C GLU A 119 16.97 -3.70 12.20
N GLY A 120 16.50 -3.11 11.10
CA GLY A 120 17.10 -1.92 10.49
C GLY A 120 18.22 -2.23 9.48
N ILE A 121 18.45 -3.51 9.17
CA ILE A 121 19.44 -3.93 8.18
C ILE A 121 18.93 -3.52 6.81
N THR A 122 19.76 -2.75 6.11
CA THR A 122 19.51 -2.30 4.75
C THR A 122 20.26 -3.19 3.77
N GLY A 123 19.61 -3.62 2.70
CA GLY A 123 20.25 -4.39 1.65
C GLY A 123 19.41 -4.51 0.38
N TYR A 124 19.90 -5.30 -0.56
CA TYR A 124 19.34 -5.41 -1.91
C TYR A 124 18.86 -6.82 -2.19
N VAL A 125 17.64 -6.93 -2.70
CA VAL A 125 17.02 -8.20 -3.10
C VAL A 125 16.71 -8.15 -4.59
N LYS A 126 16.99 -9.22 -5.34
CA LYS A 126 16.67 -9.26 -6.77
C LYS A 126 15.18 -9.09 -7.01
N GLY A 127 14.80 -8.30 -8.03
CA GLY A 127 13.40 -8.04 -8.39
C GLY A 127 12.62 -9.30 -8.83
N GLU A 128 13.32 -10.40 -9.09
CA GLU A 128 12.73 -11.73 -9.30
C GLU A 128 12.17 -12.37 -8.03
N ALA A 129 12.62 -11.92 -6.86
CA ALA A 129 12.06 -12.35 -5.59
C ALA A 129 10.55 -12.08 -5.62
N LYS A 130 9.75 -13.11 -5.34
CA LYS A 130 8.28 -13.02 -5.37
C LYS A 130 7.82 -12.16 -4.20
N ILE A 131 7.82 -10.84 -4.40
CA ILE A 131 7.45 -9.84 -3.43
C ILE A 131 5.98 -9.44 -3.66
N ARG A 132 5.19 -9.29 -2.59
CA ARG A 132 3.84 -8.72 -2.65
C ARG A 132 3.70 -7.56 -1.68
N VAL A 133 2.93 -6.55 -2.05
CA VAL A 133 2.60 -5.44 -1.14
C VAL A 133 1.87 -6.01 0.08
N TYR A 134 2.42 -5.78 1.26
CA TYR A 134 1.82 -6.22 2.51
C TYR A 134 0.76 -5.20 2.94
N GLN A 135 -0.50 -5.62 2.95
CA GLN A 135 -1.57 -4.83 3.54
C GLN A 135 -1.77 -5.27 4.98
N GLU A 136 -1.60 -4.32 5.91
CA GLU A 136 -1.89 -4.56 7.31
C GLU A 136 -3.39 -4.76 7.50
N ALA A 137 -3.75 -5.84 8.18
CA ALA A 137 -5.11 -6.01 8.70
C ALA A 137 -5.37 -4.89 9.70
N THR A 138 -6.36 -4.04 9.42
CA THR A 138 -6.75 -2.95 10.32
C THR A 138 -8.14 -3.18 10.89
N LYS A 139 -8.35 -2.80 12.15
CA LYS A 139 -9.69 -2.86 12.77
C LYS A 139 -10.73 -2.04 11.98
N ALA A 140 -10.31 -0.90 11.44
CA ALA A 140 -11.17 -0.02 10.64
C ALA A 140 -11.63 -0.67 9.34
N ASN A 141 -10.71 -1.29 8.59
CA ASN A 141 -11.05 -1.99 7.35
C ASN A 141 -11.91 -3.24 7.61
N GLY A 142 -11.59 -4.00 8.65
CA GLY A 142 -12.42 -5.13 9.09
C GLY A 142 -13.85 -4.70 9.48
N LYS A 143 -14.01 -3.61 10.25
CA LYS A 143 -15.33 -3.03 10.58
C LYS A 143 -16.08 -2.56 9.34
N LYS A 144 -15.40 -1.90 8.40
CA LYS A 144 -15.99 -1.44 7.14
C LYS A 144 -16.52 -2.62 6.31
N GLN A 145 -15.72 -3.67 6.14
CA GLN A 145 -16.16 -4.88 5.41
C GLN A 145 -17.35 -5.57 6.09
N MET A 146 -17.34 -5.69 7.42
CA MET A 146 -18.48 -6.25 8.16
C MET A 146 -19.76 -5.41 7.96
N PHE A 147 -19.64 -4.08 8.00
CA PHE A 147 -20.79 -3.18 7.80
C PHE A 147 -21.34 -3.27 6.36
N THR A 148 -20.46 -3.19 5.35
CA THR A 148 -20.85 -3.28 3.94
C THR A 148 -21.46 -4.65 3.64
N GLY A 149 -20.88 -5.73 4.15
CA GLY A 149 -21.44 -7.08 4.00
C GLY A 149 -22.82 -7.22 4.66
N GLY A 150 -22.97 -6.70 5.88
CA GLY A 150 -24.26 -6.65 6.58
C GLY A 150 -25.33 -5.90 5.79
N MET A 151 -24.98 -4.75 5.23
CA MET A 151 -25.88 -3.96 4.39
C MET A 151 -26.34 -4.74 3.15
N PHE A 152 -25.42 -5.39 2.42
CA PHE A 152 -25.78 -6.18 1.25
C PHE A 152 -26.64 -7.40 1.61
N SER A 153 -26.36 -8.08 2.73
CA SER A 153 -27.18 -9.20 3.19
C SER A 153 -28.59 -8.76 3.58
N VAL A 154 -28.74 -7.64 4.28
CA VAL A 154 -30.07 -7.10 4.66
C VAL A 154 -30.85 -6.65 3.43
N LEU A 155 -30.20 -5.93 2.50
CA LEU A 155 -30.84 -5.48 1.26
C LEU A 155 -31.28 -6.67 0.40
N ALA A 156 -30.43 -7.68 0.24
CA ALA A 156 -30.77 -8.88 -0.52
C ALA A 156 -31.92 -9.67 0.14
N ALA A 157 -31.93 -9.80 1.47
CA ALA A 157 -33.03 -10.44 2.19
C ALA A 157 -34.35 -9.67 2.03
N ALA A 158 -34.33 -8.35 2.22
CA ALA A 158 -35.51 -7.50 2.04
C ALA A 158 -36.05 -7.58 0.60
N PHE A 159 -35.15 -7.55 -0.37
CA PHE A 159 -35.51 -7.64 -1.78
C PHE A 159 -36.06 -9.03 -2.14
N TYR A 160 -35.49 -10.11 -1.58
CA TYR A 160 -36.01 -11.46 -1.72
C TYR A 160 -37.45 -11.59 -1.21
N PHE A 161 -37.73 -11.08 0.00
CA PHE A 161 -39.08 -11.07 0.56
C PHE A 161 -40.05 -10.24 -0.27
N PHE A 162 -39.60 -9.09 -0.79
CA PHE A 162 -40.41 -8.26 -1.67
C PHE A 162 -40.77 -8.97 -2.99
N THR A 163 -39.82 -9.63 -3.64
CA THR A 163 -40.05 -10.38 -4.88
C THR A 163 -41.01 -11.56 -4.66
N LEU A 164 -40.89 -12.27 -3.54
CA LEU A 164 -41.83 -13.34 -3.18
C LEU A 164 -43.26 -12.83 -3.01
N ASN A 165 -43.43 -11.64 -2.41
CA ASN A 165 -44.74 -11.08 -2.12
C ASN A 165 -45.45 -10.49 -3.37
N ASN A 166 -44.68 -10.16 -4.42
CA ASN A 166 -45.22 -9.60 -5.67
C ASN A 166 -45.45 -10.64 -6.77
N GLY A 167 -45.13 -11.93 -6.53
CA GLY A 167 -45.42 -13.01 -7.47
C GLY A 167 -44.69 -12.92 -8.81
N GLU A 168 -43.63 -12.11 -8.92
CA GLU A 168 -42.84 -12.01 -10.15
C GLU A 168 -42.07 -13.31 -10.41
N ASN A 169 -42.06 -13.77 -11.67
CA ASN A 169 -41.25 -14.91 -12.10
C ASN A 169 -39.76 -14.56 -12.03
N ALA A 170 -39.18 -14.82 -10.86
CA ALA A 170 -37.88 -14.33 -10.43
C ALA A 170 -36.69 -15.16 -10.93
N GLY A 171 -36.80 -16.02 -11.96
CA GLY A 171 -35.76 -17.02 -12.26
C GLY A 171 -34.32 -16.48 -12.35
N ASN A 172 -34.10 -15.37 -13.08
CA ASN A 172 -32.77 -14.74 -13.17
C ASN A 172 -32.51 -13.75 -12.02
N MET A 173 -33.56 -13.15 -11.47
CA MET A 173 -33.45 -12.15 -10.40
C MET A 173 -33.13 -12.80 -9.05
N SER A 174 -33.69 -13.97 -8.77
CA SER A 174 -33.45 -14.77 -7.57
C SER A 174 -32.01 -15.25 -7.50
N ILE A 175 -31.40 -15.61 -8.63
CA ILE A 175 -29.98 -15.99 -8.70
C ILE A 175 -29.10 -14.79 -8.31
N LEU A 176 -29.40 -13.59 -8.82
CA LEU A 176 -28.67 -12.37 -8.46
C LEU A 176 -28.85 -12.02 -6.99
N ILE A 177 -30.07 -12.12 -6.45
CA ILE A 177 -30.35 -11.84 -5.03
C ILE A 177 -29.57 -12.80 -4.12
N VAL A 178 -29.58 -14.10 -4.44
CA VAL A 178 -28.82 -15.12 -3.70
C VAL A 178 -27.32 -14.87 -3.81
N ALA A 179 -26.81 -14.48 -4.99
CA ALA A 179 -25.40 -14.15 -5.18
C ALA A 179 -24.98 -12.92 -4.35
N VAL A 180 -25.79 -11.86 -4.33
CA VAL A 180 -25.53 -10.66 -3.51
C VAL A 180 -25.60 -10.99 -2.02
N PHE A 181 -26.54 -11.84 -1.60
CA PHE A 181 -26.64 -12.30 -0.23
C PHE A 181 -25.40 -13.09 0.21
N ALA A 182 -24.98 -14.06 -0.60
CA ALA A 182 -23.77 -14.86 -0.36
C ALA A 182 -22.50 -14.00 -0.34
N PHE A 183 -22.40 -13.01 -1.24
CA PHE A 183 -21.31 -12.04 -1.25
C PHE A 183 -21.29 -11.20 0.03
N GLY A 184 -22.45 -10.72 0.49
CA GLY A 184 -22.58 -9.99 1.76
C GLY A 184 -22.09 -10.82 2.95
N LEU A 185 -22.49 -12.09 3.05
CA LEU A 185 -22.02 -12.99 4.11
C LEU A 185 -20.51 -13.23 4.03
N MET A 186 -19.96 -13.43 2.83
CA MET A 186 -18.52 -13.59 2.63
C MET A 186 -17.74 -12.37 3.12
N GLN A 187 -18.23 -11.16 2.83
CA GLN A 187 -17.62 -9.91 3.31
C GLN A 187 -17.66 -9.78 4.83
N ILE A 188 -18.74 -10.22 5.49
CA ILE A 188 -18.82 -10.26 6.96
C ILE A 188 -17.73 -11.17 7.54
N VAL A 189 -17.59 -12.39 6.98
CA VAL A 189 -16.58 -13.35 7.44
C VAL A 189 -15.16 -12.80 7.24
N GLN A 190 -14.86 -12.25 6.06
CA GLN A 190 -13.55 -11.67 5.77
C GLN A 190 -13.25 -10.48 6.70
N GLY A 191 -14.21 -9.58 6.89
CA GLY A 191 -14.08 -8.44 7.80
C GLY A 191 -13.88 -8.86 9.26
N TYR A 192 -14.57 -9.91 9.71
CA TYR A 192 -14.39 -10.48 11.05
C TYR A 192 -12.99 -11.10 11.24
N LEU A 193 -12.52 -11.87 10.25
CA LEU A 193 -11.17 -12.44 10.27
C LEU A 193 -10.10 -11.34 10.29
N GLU A 194 -10.28 -10.27 9.50
CA GLU A 194 -9.36 -9.13 9.48
C GLU A 194 -9.37 -8.37 10.82
N TYR A 195 -10.56 -8.12 11.39
CA TYR A 195 -10.70 -7.48 12.70
C TYR A 195 -10.03 -8.30 13.82
N ASN A 196 -10.22 -9.62 13.81
CA ASN A 196 -9.60 -10.50 14.79
C ASN A 196 -8.07 -10.59 14.63
N LYS A 197 -7.57 -10.63 13.39
CA LYS A 197 -6.12 -10.57 13.13
C LYS A 197 -5.53 -9.24 13.63
N ALA A 198 -6.20 -8.12 13.39
CA ALA A 198 -5.78 -6.82 13.88
C ALA A 198 -5.82 -6.74 15.42
N LYS A 199 -6.87 -7.26 16.06
CA LYS A 199 -7.01 -7.28 17.52
C LYS A 199 -5.95 -8.18 18.19
N LYS A 200 -5.61 -9.32 17.60
CA LYS A 200 -4.56 -10.21 18.12
C LYS A 200 -3.19 -9.54 18.09
N LYS A 201 -2.84 -8.85 16.99
CA LYS A 201 -1.59 -8.09 16.88
C LYS A 201 -1.46 -6.95 17.88
N GLU A 202 -2.56 -6.32 18.27
CA GLU A 202 -2.57 -5.26 19.29
C GLU A 202 -2.41 -5.82 20.71
N ASN A 203 -2.87 -7.06 20.93
CA ASN A 203 -2.79 -7.75 22.21
C ASN A 203 -1.49 -8.55 22.38
N GLU A 204 -0.68 -8.71 21.34
CA GLU A 204 0.69 -9.20 21.46
C GLU A 204 1.52 -8.05 22.07
N PRO A 205 2.07 -8.22 23.29
CA PRO A 205 2.90 -7.19 23.89
C PRO A 205 4.10 -6.97 22.96
N ASN A 206 4.39 -5.70 22.65
CA ASN A 206 5.62 -5.28 21.98
C ASN A 206 6.80 -6.02 22.63
N GLN A 207 7.30 -7.07 21.98
CA GLN A 207 8.66 -7.55 22.24
C GLN A 207 9.56 -6.48 21.62
N ARG A 208 9.88 -5.50 22.45
CA ARG A 208 10.96 -4.56 22.25
C ARG A 208 12.29 -5.31 22.27
#